data_AF-X1FLS1-F1
#
_entry.id   AF-X1FLS1-F1
#
_cell.length_a   1.000
_cell.length_b   1.000
_cell.length_c   1.000
_cell.angle_alpha   90.00
_cell.angle_beta   90.00
_cell.angle_gamma   90.00
#
_symmetry.space_group_name_H-M   'P 1'
#
loop_
_entity.id
_entity.type
_entity.pdbx_description
1 polymer ?
#
loop_
_entity_poly.entity_id
_entity_poly.type
_entity_poly.pdbx_seq_one_letter_code
_entity_poly.pdbx_strand_id
1 'polypeptide(L)'
;MSSKQKKGIQYEKTQAKKHGGKHLGGPGKPDYKRGKIKGEVKNWKRPVDSGVIREASKKKVKEVISKSGFTKPAENLAKKKGIKLIKRGRKV
;
A
#
# COMPACT_ATOMS: atom_id res chain seq x y z
N MET A 1 7.20 14.46 16.68
CA MET A 1 6.43 13.30 16.16
C MET A 1 5.71 12.59 17.30
N SER A 2 4.39 12.49 17.22
CA SER A 2 3.56 11.71 18.16
C SER A 2 3.90 10.21 18.12
N SER A 3 3.71 9.48 19.22
CA SER A 3 3.96 8.03 19.28
C SER A 3 3.17 7.23 18.23
N LYS A 4 1.97 7.69 17.86
CA LYS A 4 1.14 7.10 16.80
C LYS A 4 1.77 7.25 15.41
N GLN A 5 2.35 8.41 15.12
CA GLN A 5 3.05 8.66 13.85
C GLN A 5 4.31 7.79 13.75
N LYS A 6 5.08 7.66 14.84
CA LYS A 6 6.23 6.76 14.91
C LYS A 6 5.85 5.29 14.61
N LYS A 7 4.73 4.81 15.17
CA LYS A 7 4.20 3.45 14.92
C LYS A 7 3.79 3.24 13.46
N GLY A 8 3.16 4.23 12.82
CA GLY A 8 2.80 4.19 11.40
C GLY A 8 4.03 4.04 10.50
N ILE A 9 5.01 4.92 10.68
CA ILE A 9 6.27 4.92 9.92
C ILE A 9 7.04 3.61 10.12
N GLN A 10 7.09 3.08 11.35
CA GLN A 10 7.75 1.81 11.62
C GLN A 10 7.07 0.64 10.88
N TYR A 11 5.74 0.65 10.79
CA TYR A 11 5.01 -0.36 10.02
C TYR A 11 5.31 -0.26 8.52
N GLU A 12 5.32 0.96 7.96
CA GLU A 12 5.68 1.21 6.56
C GLU A 12 7.10 0.74 6.25
N LYS A 13 8.08 1.07 7.11
CA LYS A 13 9.46 0.59 7.00
C LYS A 13 9.54 -0.93 7.02
N THR A 14 8.77 -1.58 7.90
CA THR A 14 8.74 -3.04 8.02
C THR A 14 8.15 -3.69 6.76
N GLN A 15 7.06 -3.14 6.22
CA GLN A 15 6.46 -3.64 4.99
C GLN A 15 7.39 -3.41 3.79
N ALA A 16 8.01 -2.23 3.68
CA ALA A 16 9.01 -1.96 2.66
C ALA A 16 10.12 -3.02 2.68
N LYS A 17 10.70 -3.30 3.85
CA LYS A 17 11.75 -4.32 4.02
C LYS A 17 11.25 -5.74 3.66
N LYS A 18 10.05 -6.13 4.12
CA LYS A 18 9.46 -7.44 3.79
C LYS A 18 9.26 -7.65 2.29
N HIS A 19 8.97 -6.58 1.58
CA HIS A 19 8.79 -6.62 0.14
C HIS A 19 10.09 -6.34 -0.63
N GLY A 20 11.25 -6.20 0.03
CA GLY A 20 12.53 -5.91 -0.64
C GLY A 20 12.58 -4.51 -1.27
N GLY A 21 11.77 -3.58 -0.78
CA GLY A 21 11.73 -2.20 -1.23
C GLY A 21 12.41 -1.23 -0.26
N LYS A 22 12.86 -0.09 -0.79
CA LYS A 22 13.33 1.06 0.00
C LYS A 22 12.13 1.88 0.45
N HIS A 23 11.99 2.09 1.75
CA HIS A 23 11.00 3.04 2.29
C HIS A 23 11.36 4.44 1.84
N LEU A 24 10.39 5.16 1.27
CA LEU A 24 10.55 6.55 0.87
C LEU A 24 9.89 7.45 1.91
N GLY A 25 8.61 7.19 2.20
CA GLY A 25 7.82 7.96 3.15
C GLY A 25 7.68 9.45 2.78
N GLY A 26 6.71 10.12 3.41
CA GLY A 26 6.55 11.57 3.35
C GLY A 26 5.44 12.06 2.40
N PRO A 27 5.04 13.33 2.55
CA PRO A 27 3.88 13.90 1.85
C PRO A 27 4.03 13.78 0.34
N GLY A 28 2.99 13.27 -0.33
CA GLY A 28 2.93 13.13 -1.80
C GLY A 28 3.82 12.04 -2.39
N LYS A 29 4.62 11.33 -1.57
CA LYS A 29 5.48 10.22 -2.02
C LYS A 29 4.81 8.86 -1.73
N PRO A 30 5.11 7.82 -2.52
CA PRO A 30 4.69 6.45 -2.19
C PRO A 30 5.45 5.93 -0.96
N ASP A 31 4.87 4.98 -0.23
CA ASP A 31 5.43 4.49 1.03
C ASP A 31 6.74 3.73 0.82
N TYR A 32 6.84 2.96 -0.28
CA TYR A 32 8.07 2.29 -0.65
C TYR A 32 8.26 2.17 -2.16
N LYS A 33 9.51 1.90 -2.56
CA LYS A 33 9.89 1.61 -3.94
C LYS A 33 10.73 0.34 -4.01
N ARG A 34 10.32 -0.60 -4.85
CA ARG A 34 11.00 -1.87 -5.14
C ARG A 34 11.47 -1.86 -6.59
N GLY A 35 12.73 -1.50 -6.82
CA GLY A 35 13.23 -1.23 -8.17
C GLY A 35 12.43 -0.11 -8.83
N LYS A 36 11.73 -0.38 -9.95
CA LYS A 36 10.83 0.59 -10.62
C LYS A 36 9.40 0.62 -10.05
N ILE A 37 9.04 -0.34 -9.19
CA ILE A 37 7.69 -0.48 -8.64
C ILE A 37 7.50 0.46 -7.45
N LYS A 38 6.45 1.28 -7.50
CA LYS A 38 5.97 2.08 -6.36
C LYS A 38 4.91 1.28 -5.61
N GLY A 39 4.99 1.26 -4.28
CA GLY A 39 4.07 0.56 -3.42
C GLY A 39 3.48 1.46 -2.33
N GLU A 40 2.23 1.18 -1.96
CA GLU A 40 1.49 1.89 -0.91
C GLU A 40 0.98 0.88 0.15
N VAL A 41 1.06 1.26 1.42
CA VAL A 41 0.80 0.42 2.59
C VAL A 41 -0.34 1.04 3.38
N LYS A 42 -1.42 0.29 3.58
CA LYS A 42 -2.54 0.67 4.45
C LYS A 42 -2.57 -0.24 5.68
N ASN A 43 -2.16 0.31 6.82
CA ASN A 43 -2.25 -0.34 8.14
C ASN A 43 -3.63 -0.12 8.79
N TRP A 44 -4.70 -0.28 8.01
CA TRP A 44 -6.05 -0.05 8.50
C TRP A 44 -6.61 -1.30 9.15
N LYS A 45 -7.47 -1.12 10.17
CA LYS A 45 -8.26 -2.21 10.75
C LYS A 45 -9.42 -2.62 9.83
N ARG A 46 -9.92 -1.70 9.00
CA ARG A 46 -10.94 -1.96 7.99
C ARG A 46 -10.33 -2.34 6.64
N PRO A 47 -11.06 -3.09 5.79
CA PRO A 47 -10.64 -3.33 4.40
C PRO A 47 -10.44 -2.03 3.62
N VAL A 48 -9.55 -2.09 2.63
CA VAL A 48 -9.29 -0.98 1.71
C VAL A 48 -10.40 -0.91 0.67
N ASP A 49 -10.96 0.29 0.47
CA ASP A 49 -11.99 0.58 -0.51
C ASP A 49 -11.41 0.94 -1.90
N SER A 50 -12.30 1.09 -2.88
CA SER A 50 -11.94 1.41 -4.27
C SER A 50 -11.41 2.83 -4.45
N GLY A 51 -11.70 3.77 -3.55
CA GLY A 51 -11.16 5.12 -3.56
C GLY A 51 -9.65 5.13 -3.42
N VAL A 52 -9.13 4.31 -2.50
CA VAL A 52 -7.68 4.13 -2.31
C VAL A 52 -7.02 3.58 -3.58
N ILE A 53 -7.66 2.63 -4.26
CA ILE A 53 -7.14 2.06 -5.51
C ILE A 53 -7.14 3.11 -6.63
N ARG A 54 -8.16 3.97 -6.69
CA ARG A 54 -8.23 5.09 -7.63
C ARG A 54 -7.08 6.08 -7.40
N GLU A 55 -6.79 6.43 -6.15
CA GLU A 55 -5.65 7.29 -5.81
C GLU A 55 -4.30 6.64 -6.13
N ALA A 56 -4.12 5.35 -5.77
CA ALA A 56 -2.94 4.59 -6.10
C ALA A 56 -2.68 4.60 -7.62
N SER A 57 -3.74 4.42 -8.42
CA SER A 57 -3.66 4.52 -9.88
C SER A 57 -3.20 5.91 -10.35
N LYS A 58 -3.72 7.00 -9.78
CA LYS A 58 -3.29 8.38 -10.11
C LYS A 58 -1.80 8.59 -9.79
N LYS A 59 -1.32 8.03 -8.67
CA LYS A 59 0.08 8.10 -8.22
C LYS A 59 1.02 7.15 -8.99
N LYS A 60 0.51 6.38 -9.96
CA LYS A 60 1.24 5.34 -10.69
C LYS A 60 1.83 4.27 -9.75
N VAL A 61 1.14 3.98 -8.65
CA VAL A 61 1.46 2.88 -7.73
C VAL A 61 1.04 1.56 -8.38
N LYS A 62 1.90 0.55 -8.26
CA LYS A 62 1.69 -0.77 -8.87
C LYS A 62 1.37 -1.85 -7.84
N GLU A 63 1.63 -1.61 -6.56
CA GLU A 63 1.37 -2.54 -5.46
C GLU A 63 0.67 -1.83 -4.30
N VAL A 64 -0.40 -2.41 -3.78
CA VAL A 64 -1.07 -1.94 -2.56
C VAL A 64 -1.09 -3.06 -1.54
N ILE A 65 -0.54 -2.79 -0.35
CA ILE A 65 -0.50 -3.71 0.77
C ILE A 65 -1.55 -3.30 1.80
N SER A 66 -2.41 -4.22 2.21
CA SER A 66 -3.39 -4.01 3.26
C SER A 66 -3.25 -5.04 4.38
N LYS A 67 -3.36 -4.57 5.63
CA LYS A 67 -3.41 -5.45 6.81
C LYS A 67 -4.72 -6.24 6.89
N SER A 68 -5.83 -5.58 6.61
CA SER A 68 -7.19 -6.14 6.74
C SER A 68 -7.77 -6.67 5.43
N GLY A 69 -7.10 -6.44 4.30
CA GLY A 69 -7.54 -6.86 2.97
C GLY A 69 -8.26 -5.74 2.21
N PHE A 70 -9.09 -6.14 1.24
CA PHE A 70 -9.71 -5.27 0.25
C PHE A 70 -11.20 -5.58 0.16
N THR A 71 -12.00 -4.60 -0.26
CA THR A 71 -13.40 -4.83 -0.62
C THR A 71 -13.50 -5.38 -2.05
N LYS A 72 -14.58 -6.09 -2.39
CA LYS A 72 -14.83 -6.57 -3.77
C LYS A 72 -14.74 -5.43 -4.82
N PRO A 73 -15.30 -4.23 -4.59
CA PRO A 73 -15.12 -3.10 -5.50
C PRO A 73 -13.65 -2.69 -5.69
N ALA A 74 -12.84 -2.77 -4.63
CA ALA A 74 -11.40 -2.46 -4.70
C ALA A 74 -10.64 -3.50 -5.52
N GLU A 75 -10.93 -4.79 -5.34
CA GLU A 75 -10.34 -5.90 -6.11
C GLU A 75 -10.66 -5.78 -7.60
N ASN A 76 -11.93 -5.55 -7.93
CA ASN A 76 -12.37 -5.36 -9.31
C ASN A 76 -11.69 -4.16 -9.97
N LEU A 77 -11.59 -3.04 -9.25
CA LEU A 77 -10.92 -1.84 -9.78
C LEU A 77 -9.41 -2.07 -9.94
N ALA A 78 -8.77 -2.76 -9.00
CA ALA A 78 -7.35 -3.06 -9.06
C ALA A 78 -7.02 -3.96 -10.26
N LYS A 79 -7.84 -4.97 -10.52
CA LYS A 79 -7.73 -5.83 -11.71
C LYS A 79 -7.82 -5.01 -13.00
N LYS A 80 -8.81 -4.10 -13.10
CA LYS A 80 -8.96 -3.18 -14.26
C LYS A 80 -7.78 -2.23 -14.44
N LYS A 81 -7.13 -1.82 -13.34
CA LYS A 81 -5.99 -0.87 -13.37
C LYS A 81 -4.61 -1.56 -13.39
N GLY A 82 -4.57 -2.89 -13.34
CA GLY A 82 -3.31 -3.65 -13.26
C GLY A 82 -2.51 -3.37 -11.98
N ILE A 83 -3.21 -3.13 -10.87
CA ILE A 83 -2.60 -2.92 -9.55
C ILE A 83 -2.60 -4.24 -8.79
N LYS A 84 -1.43 -4.63 -8.27
CA LYS A 84 -1.27 -5.85 -7.48
C LYS A 84 -1.70 -5.61 -6.04
N LEU A 85 -2.65 -6.42 -5.56
CA LEU A 85 -3.13 -6.37 -4.19
C LEU A 85 -2.41 -7.40 -3.34
N ILE A 86 -2.00 -6.99 -2.14
CA ILE A 86 -1.28 -7.84 -1.19
C ILE A 86 -1.95 -7.73 0.18
N LYS A 87 -2.43 -8.85 0.70
CA LYS A 87 -3.00 -8.97 2.05
C LYS A 87 -2.04 -9.75 2.93
N ARG A 88 -1.50 -9.11 3.98
CA ARG A 88 -0.57 -9.73 4.94
C ARG A 88 0.60 -10.51 4.26
N GLY A 89 1.12 -9.99 3.16
CA GLY A 89 2.21 -10.62 2.40
C GLY A 89 1.78 -11.66 1.35
N ARG A 90 0.47 -11.96 1.22
CA ARG A 90 -0.07 -12.86 0.18
C ARG A 90 -0.80 -12.07 -0.89
N LYS A 91 -0.67 -12.49 -2.15
CA LYS A 91 -1.42 -11.89 -3.27
C LYS A 91 -2.91 -12.19 -3.12
N VAL A 92 -3.75 -11.20 -3.42
CA VAL A 92 -5.21 -11.33 -3.54
C VAL A 92 -5.59 -11.19 -5.01
#